data_AF-A0A2N5YJH4-F1
#
_entry.id   AF-A0A2N5YJH4-F1
#
_cell.length_a   1.000
_cell.length_b   1.000
_cell.length_c   1.000
_cell.angle_alpha   90.00
_cell.angle_beta   90.00
_cell.angle_gamma   90.00
#
_symmetry.space_group_name_H-M   'P 1'
#
loop_
_entity.id
_entity.type
_entity.pdbx_description
1 polymer ?
#
loop_
_entity_poly.entity_id
_entity_poly.type
_entity_poly.pdbx_seq_one_letter_code
_entity_poly.pdbx_strand_id
1 'polypeptide(L)' 'MENSRTYTIRELADQYNVNIRTIYVWLLPIREELLAMYPTKKQRLRVLLPKQYKRIQEYLG' A
#
# COMPACT_ATOMS: atom_id res chain seq x y z
N MET A 1 -11.80 -17.88 -2.48
CA MET A 1 -10.39 -17.95 -2.91
C MET A 1 -9.59 -16.93 -2.11
N GLU A 2 -9.09 -17.31 -0.93
CA GLU A 2 -8.19 -16.47 -0.13
C GLU A 2 -6.78 -16.54 -0.73
N ASN A 3 -6.57 -15.74 -1.77
CA ASN A 3 -5.24 -15.54 -2.31
C ASN A 3 -4.52 -14.54 -1.38
N SER A 4 -3.67 -15.06 -0.50
CA SER A 4 -2.66 -14.31 0.25
C SER A 4 -1.61 -13.73 -0.69
N ARG A 5 -2.04 -12.92 -1.66
CA ARG A 5 -1.16 -12.14 -2.53
C ARG A 5 -0.59 -11.03 -1.67
N THR A 6 0.70 -11.08 -1.42
CA THR A 6 1.46 -9.87 -1.10
C THR A 6 1.38 -8.95 -2.29
N TYR A 7 0.87 -7.74 -2.09
CA TYR A 7 0.78 -6.72 -3.14
C TYR A 7 1.97 -5.78 -3.02
N THR A 8 2.50 -5.29 -4.12
CA THR A 8 3.58 -4.31 -4.14
C THR A 8 3.03 -2.94 -4.52
N ILE A 9 3.75 -1.88 -4.16
CA ILE A 9 3.40 -0.51 -4.62
C ILE A 9 3.44 -0.42 -6.16
N ARG A 10 4.26 -1.25 -6.82
CA ARG A 10 4.28 -1.33 -8.28
C ARG A 10 2.96 -1.89 -8.81
N GLU A 11 2.48 -3.00 -8.26
CA GLU A 11 1.20 -3.58 -8.68
C GLU A 11 0.02 -2.63 -8.44
N LEU A 12 0.05 -1.85 -7.35
CA LEU A 12 -0.91 -0.75 -7.16
C LEU A 12 -0.79 0.32 -8.24
N ALA A 13 0.43 0.74 -8.57
CA ALA A 13 0.64 1.73 -9.62
C ALA A 13 0.09 1.25 -10.97
N ASP A 14 0.33 -0.02 -11.32
CA ASP A 14 -0.19 -0.65 -12.52
C ASP A 14 -1.73 -0.74 -12.50
N GLN A 15 -2.32 -1.15 -11.37
CA GLN A 15 -3.78 -1.27 -11.20
C GLN A 15 -4.52 0.06 -11.37
N TYR A 16 -3.96 1.15 -10.84
CA TYR A 16 -4.54 2.49 -10.95
C TYR A 16 -4.05 3.25 -12.18
N ASN A 17 -3.24 2.61 -13.05
CA ASN A 17 -2.63 3.20 -14.25
C ASN A 17 -1.92 4.54 -13.98
N VAL A 18 -1.12 4.59 -12.92
CA VAL A 18 -0.35 5.76 -12.50
C VAL A 18 1.10 5.40 -12.24
N ASN A 19 1.97 6.41 -12.10
CA ASN A 19 3.34 6.17 -11.69
C ASN A 19 3.39 5.75 -10.20
N ILE A 20 4.38 4.94 -9.82
CA ILE A 20 4.74 4.63 -8.43
C ILE A 20 4.82 5.90 -7.57
N ARG A 21 5.40 6.99 -8.09
CA ARG A 21 5.47 8.28 -7.38
C ARG A 21 4.08 8.83 -7.04
N THR A 22 3.12 8.70 -7.93
CA THR A 22 1.74 9.13 -7.71
C THR A 22 1.09 8.33 -6.59
N ILE A 23 1.26 7.00 -6.59
CA ILE A 23 0.81 6.16 -5.48
C ILE A 23 1.44 6.62 -4.16
N TYR A 24 2.75 6.89 -4.13
CA TYR A 24 3.38 7.41 -2.91
C TYR A 24 2.77 8.71 -2.42
N VAL A 25 2.44 9.64 -3.32
CA VAL A 25 1.77 10.91 -2.99
C VAL A 25 0.36 10.66 -2.45
N TRP A 26 -0.42 9.82 -3.12
CA TRP A 26 -1.78 9.46 -2.69
C TRP A 26 -1.78 8.77 -1.33
N LEU A 27 -0.76 7.97 -1.03
CA LEU A 27 -0.64 7.28 0.24
C LEU A 27 -0.01 8.13 1.36
N LEU A 28 0.44 9.36 1.08
CA LEU A 28 1.00 10.26 2.12
C LEU A 28 0.05 10.45 3.31
N PRO A 29 -1.26 10.70 3.11
CA PRO A 29 -2.18 10.99 4.21
C PRO A 29 -2.41 9.79 5.14
N ILE A 30 -2.28 8.56 4.64
CA ILE A 30 -2.44 7.34 5.45
C ILE A 30 -1.11 6.65 5.77
N ARG A 31 0.02 7.30 5.45
CA ARG A 31 1.36 6.70 5.62
C ARG A 31 1.65 6.34 7.07
N GLU A 32 1.26 7.19 8.00
CA GLU A 32 1.49 6.95 9.43
C GLU A 32 0.69 5.74 9.92
N GLU A 33 -0.56 5.59 9.48
CA GLU A 33 -1.38 4.41 9.78
C GLU A 33 -0.74 3.14 9.19
N LEU A 34 -0.30 3.19 7.94
CA LEU A 34 0.35 2.06 7.27
C LEU A 34 1.67 1.63 7.95
N LEU A 35 2.42 2.60 8.49
CA LEU A 35 3.64 2.37 9.25
C LEU A 35 3.36 1.88 10.68
N ALA A 36 2.31 2.39 11.33
CA ALA A 36 1.89 1.96 12.66
C ALA A 36 1.44 0.50 12.69
N MET A 37 0.88 0.01 11.58
CA MET A 37 0.58 -1.42 11.39
C MET A 37 1.84 -2.31 11.33
N TYR A 38 3.05 -1.75 11.26
CA TYR A 38 4.32 -2.51 11.24
C TYR A 38 5.42 -1.85 12.09
N PRO A 39 5.50 -2.15 13.40
CA PRO A 39 6.47 -1.52 14.30
C PRO A 39 7.94 -1.90 14.01
N THR A 40 8.19 -3.03 13.35
CA THR A 40 9.53 -3.66 13.28
C THR A 40 10.39 -3.22 12.10
N LYS A 41 9.84 -2.55 11.09
CA LYS A 41 10.60 -1.99 9.95
C LYS A 41 9.96 -0.69 9.49
N LYS A 42 10.44 0.44 10.02
CA LYS A 42 10.21 1.78 9.46
C LYS A 42 10.77 1.98 8.04
N GLN A 43 11.15 0.91 7.34
CA GLN A 43 11.74 0.97 6.00
C GLN A 43 10.71 0.63 4.93
N ARG A 44 10.53 1.59 4.01
CA ARG A 44 9.89 1.54 2.69
C ARG A 44 8.78 0.48 2.55
N LEU A 45 7.55 0.95 2.39
CA LEU A 45 6.34 0.19 2.04
C LEU A 45 6.45 -0.51 0.66
N ARG A 46 7.50 -1.30 0.39
CA ARG A 46 7.69 -1.95 -0.93
C ARG A 46 6.69 -3.07 -1.15
N VAL A 47 6.40 -3.80 -0.08
CA VAL A 47 5.47 -4.92 -0.03
C VAL A 47 4.39 -4.59 0.99
N LEU A 48 3.15 -4.82 0.58
CA LEU A 48 1.94 -4.57 1.33
C LEU A 48 1.33 -5.91 1.72
N LEU A 49 1.07 -6.03 3.02
CA LEU A 49 0.26 -7.12 3.55
C LEU A 49 -1.19 -6.95 3.11
N PRO A 50 -1.99 -8.03 3.02
CA PRO A 50 -3.40 -7.95 2.62
C PRO A 50 -4.22 -6.90 3.42
N LYS A 51 -3.95 -6.74 4.72
CA LYS A 51 -4.58 -5.70 5.55
C LYS A 51 -4.23 -4.28 5.13
N GLN A 52 -2.97 -4.02 4.76
CA GLN A 52 -2.53 -2.71 4.26
C GLN A 52 -3.12 -2.43 2.88
N TYR A 53 -3.14 -3.43 2.00
CA TYR A 53 -3.77 -3.32 0.69
C TYR A 53 -5.25 -2.98 0.82
N LYS A 54 -5.99 -3.67 1.69
CA LYS A 54 -7.40 -3.37 1.97
C LYS A 54 -7.57 -1.92 2.46
N ARG A 55 -6.72 -1.45 3.38
CA ARG A 55 -6.76 -0.06 3.88
C ARG A 55 -6.52 0.96 2.76
N ILE A 56 -5.61 0.65 1.85
CA ILE A 56 -5.31 1.47 0.67
C ILE A 56 -6.51 1.52 -0.27
N GLN A 57 -7.16 0.38 -0.55
CA GLN A 57 -8.37 0.34 -1.36
C GLN A 57 -9.50 1.14 -0.72
N GLU A 58 -9.76 0.95 0.57
CA GLU A 58 -10.76 1.73 1.31
C GLU A 58 -10.50 3.24 1.26
N TYR A 59 -9.22 3.64 1.22
CA TYR A 59 -8.83 5.04 1.13
C TYR A 59 -8.97 5.62 -0.29
N LEU A 60 -8.69 4.84 -1.32
CA LEU A 60 -8.73 5.28 -2.72
C LEU A 60 -10.15 5.20 -3.34
N GLY A 61 -11.07 4.45 -2.73
CA GLY A 61 -12.43 4.21 -3.25
C GLY A 61 -12.50 3.09 -4.26
#